data_AF-W0FNY9-F1
#
_entry.id   AF-W0FNY9-F1
#
_cell.length_a   1.000
_cell.length_b   1.000
_cell.length_c   1.000
_cell.angle_alpha   90.00
_cell.angle_beta   90.00
_cell.angle_gamma   90.00
#
_symmetry.space_group_name_H-M   'P 1'
#
loop_
_entity.id
_entity.type
_entity.pdbx_description
1 polymer ?
#
loop_
_entity_poly.entity_id
_entity_poly.type
_entity_poly.pdbx_seq_one_letter_code
_entity_poly.pdbx_strand_id
1 'polypeptide(L)'
;MYAPYPENMMESIKKVEATRAARMATEPRRLTAEEKDDLLAKFHPDYNSDSFAEIKVGPNKGQKAPIELANMLHSTSRLMTDNVDLSKIDYDVDVLVIGGGGAGSSCAIEAHNGRCKRHDRYQAPYW
;
A
#
# COMPACT_ATOMS: atom_id res chain seq x y z
N MET A 1 22.13 -39.69 9.97
CA MET A 1 21.96 -38.59 10.96
C MET A 1 21.55 -37.37 10.17
N TYR A 2 20.30 -36.91 10.29
CA TYR A 2 19.79 -35.76 9.53
C TYR A 2 20.37 -34.47 10.15
N ALA A 3 21.19 -33.76 9.39
CA ALA A 3 21.62 -32.42 9.81
C ALA A 3 20.42 -31.47 9.63
N PRO A 4 19.97 -30.77 10.69
CA PRO A 4 18.79 -29.92 10.64
C PRO A 4 18.93 -28.71 9.70
N TYR A 5 20.15 -28.40 9.25
CA TYR A 5 20.45 -27.33 8.32
C TYR A 5 21.50 -27.76 7.27
N PRO A 6 21.49 -27.15 6.07
CA PRO A 6 22.51 -27.37 5.05
C PRO A 6 23.92 -26.96 5.51
N GLU A 7 24.95 -27.56 4.90
CA GLU A 7 26.36 -27.42 5.31
C GLU A 7 26.82 -25.96 5.48
N ASN A 8 26.41 -25.07 4.56
CA ASN A 8 26.75 -23.65 4.59
C ASN A 8 26.19 -22.92 5.83
N MET A 9 25.02 -23.31 6.30
CA MET A 9 24.44 -22.79 7.54
C MET A 9 25.15 -23.37 8.76
N MET A 10 25.54 -24.65 8.73
CA MET A 10 26.30 -25.27 9.83
C MET A 10 27.67 -24.61 10.05
N GLU A 11 28.37 -24.22 8.97
CA GLU A 11 29.60 -23.43 9.06
C GLU A 11 29.36 -22.03 9.65
N SER A 12 28.24 -21.40 9.29
CA SER A 12 27.86 -20.10 9.83
C SER A 12 27.51 -20.17 11.32
N ILE A 13 26.83 -21.24 11.75
CA ILE A 13 26.50 -21.51 13.16
C ILE A 13 27.78 -21.64 13.98
N LYS A 14 28.78 -22.42 13.52
CA LYS A 14 30.06 -22.56 14.22
C LYS A 14 30.78 -21.22 14.42
N LYS A 15 30.73 -20.31 13.44
CA LYS A 15 31.31 -18.95 13.55
C LYS A 15 30.57 -18.09 14.59
N VAL A 16 29.25 -18.21 14.67
CA VAL A 16 28.43 -17.50 15.67
C VAL A 16 28.69 -18.05 17.07
N GLU A 17 28.75 -19.38 17.23
CA GLU A 17 29.04 -20.04 18.50
C GLU A 17 30.42 -19.66 19.04
N ALA A 18 31.45 -19.66 18.18
CA ALA A 18 32.81 -19.27 18.56
C ALA A 18 32.89 -17.83 19.11
N THR A 19 32.04 -16.92 18.63
CA THR A 19 32.04 -15.50 19.06
C THR A 19 31.01 -15.20 20.15
N ARG A 20 30.15 -16.16 20.52
CA ARG A 20 29.03 -15.94 21.45
C ARG A 20 29.49 -15.52 22.85
N ALA A 21 30.50 -16.18 23.41
CA ALA A 21 31.01 -15.86 24.75
C ALA A 21 31.53 -14.41 24.84
N ALA A 22 32.30 -13.98 23.83
CA ALA A 22 32.80 -12.60 23.75
C ALA A 22 31.68 -11.58 23.56
N ARG A 23 30.66 -11.87 22.73
CA ARG A 23 29.51 -10.98 22.48
C ARG A 23 28.59 -10.85 23.68
N MET A 24 28.42 -11.91 24.49
CA MET A 24 27.65 -11.81 25.74
C MET A 24 28.38 -11.03 26.83
N ALA A 25 29.72 -11.08 26.85
CA ALA A 25 30.53 -10.37 27.83
C ALA A 25 30.76 -8.88 27.49
N THR A 26 30.38 -8.45 26.28
CA THR A 26 30.63 -7.08 25.81
C THR A 26 29.30 -6.37 25.62
N GLU A 27 29.06 -5.30 26.38
CA GLU A 27 27.93 -4.41 26.10
C GLU A 27 28.25 -3.54 24.88
N PRO A 28 27.34 -3.46 23.89
CA PRO A 28 27.49 -2.52 22.79
C PRO A 28 27.60 -1.10 23.34
N ARG A 29 28.57 -0.32 22.85
CA ARG A 29 28.71 1.09 23.23
C ARG A 29 27.40 1.82 22.94
N ARG A 30 26.93 2.61 23.91
CA ARG A 30 25.85 3.58 23.68
C ARG A 30 26.35 4.59 22.63
N LEU A 31 25.66 4.67 21.50
CA LEU A 31 25.89 5.72 20.50
C LEU A 31 25.42 7.06 21.05
N THR A 32 26.08 8.14 20.67
CA THR A 32 25.55 9.49 20.87
C THR A 32 24.31 9.71 19.98
N ALA A 33 23.55 10.78 20.22
CA ALA A 33 22.40 11.10 19.37
C ALA A 33 22.81 11.30 17.90
N GLU A 34 23.91 12.03 17.67
CA GLU A 34 24.46 12.30 16.33
C GLU A 34 24.92 11.02 15.63
N GLU A 35 25.63 10.13 16.33
CA GLU A 35 26.08 8.85 15.76
C GLU A 35 24.90 7.92 15.45
N LYS A 36 23.83 7.99 16.24
CA LYS A 36 22.62 7.22 15.99
C LYS A 36 21.91 7.73 14.74
N ASP A 37 21.79 9.05 14.57
CA ASP A 37 21.17 9.65 13.40
C ASP A 37 21.97 9.36 12.12
N ASP A 38 23.30 9.46 12.17
CA ASP A 38 24.20 9.09 11.07
C ASP A 38 24.09 7.61 10.70
N LEU A 39 23.98 6.73 11.69
CA LEU A 39 23.80 5.29 11.48
C LEU A 39 22.43 4.99 10.86
N LEU A 40 21.37 5.63 11.35
CA LEU A 40 20.03 5.47 10.81
C LEU A 40 19.95 5.99 9.38
N ALA A 41 20.49 7.16 9.09
CA ALA A 41 20.54 7.72 7.74
C ALA A 41 21.28 6.81 6.74
N LYS A 42 22.34 6.11 7.18
CA LYS A 42 23.15 5.24 6.30
C LYS A 42 22.59 3.83 6.14
N PHE A 43 21.96 3.27 7.18
CA PHE A 43 21.66 1.83 7.23
C PHE A 43 20.20 1.51 7.51
N HIS A 44 19.36 2.49 7.87
CA HIS A 44 17.94 2.25 8.09
C HIS A 44 17.14 2.65 6.83
N PRO A 45 16.39 1.71 6.21
CA PRO A 45 15.65 1.99 4.97
C PRO A 45 14.64 3.14 5.13
N ASP A 46 14.00 3.26 6.31
CA ASP A 46 13.03 4.33 6.59
C ASP A 46 13.63 5.74 6.69
N TYR A 47 14.95 5.88 6.81
CA TYR A 47 15.64 7.18 6.86
C TYR A 47 16.23 7.59 5.52
N ASN A 48 16.08 6.76 4.48
CA ASN A 48 16.49 7.12 3.14
C ASN A 48 15.51 8.14 2.55
N SER A 49 15.92 9.41 2.51
CA SER A 49 15.11 10.49 1.91
C SER A 49 14.75 10.22 0.45
N ASP A 50 15.56 9.42 -0.25
CA ASP A 50 15.35 9.07 -1.66
C ASP A 50 14.25 8.03 -1.85
N SER A 51 13.76 7.41 -0.76
CA SER A 51 12.65 6.45 -0.80
C SER A 51 11.27 7.09 -0.60
N PHE A 52 11.22 8.42 -0.40
CA PHE A 52 9.98 9.16 -0.15
C PHE A 52 9.75 10.25 -1.19
N ALA A 53 8.51 10.38 -1.63
CA ALA A 53 8.05 11.47 -2.49
C ALA A 53 6.95 12.27 -1.78
N GLU A 54 6.87 13.56 -2.14
CA GLU A 54 5.81 14.44 -1.66
C GLU A 54 4.50 14.19 -2.41
N ILE A 55 3.40 14.07 -1.67
CA ILE A 55 2.05 13.99 -2.23
C ILE A 55 1.66 15.38 -2.78
N LYS A 56 1.34 15.46 -4.07
CA LYS A 56 1.07 16.71 -4.79
C LYS A 56 -0.40 17.12 -4.80
N VAL A 57 -1.31 16.16 -4.60
CA VAL A 57 -2.77 16.34 -4.76
C VAL A 57 -3.57 15.69 -3.63
N GLY A 58 -4.77 16.22 -3.37
CA GLY A 58 -5.69 15.70 -2.36
C GLY A 58 -5.47 16.26 -0.95
N PRO A 59 -6.21 15.75 0.06
CA PRO A 59 -6.16 16.26 1.44
C PRO A 59 -4.79 16.15 2.11
N ASN A 60 -3.98 15.17 1.71
CA ASN A 60 -2.65 14.92 2.25
C ASN A 60 -1.53 15.64 1.48
N LYS A 61 -1.87 16.66 0.69
CA LYS A 61 -0.88 17.44 -0.08
C LYS A 61 0.21 18.01 0.84
N GLY A 62 1.47 17.88 0.42
CA GLY A 62 2.64 18.34 1.17
C GLY A 62 3.19 17.31 2.18
N GLN A 63 2.49 16.19 2.40
CA GLN A 63 3.00 15.11 3.23
C GLN A 63 3.93 14.19 2.43
N LYS A 64 4.88 13.55 3.12
CA LYS A 64 5.78 12.55 2.54
C LYS A 64 5.14 11.17 2.59
N ALA A 65 5.25 10.42 1.50
CA ALA A 65 4.86 9.02 1.40
C ALA A 65 5.95 8.21 0.68
N PRO A 66 6.05 6.89 0.91
CA PRO A 66 6.90 6.02 0.11
C PRO A 66 6.62 6.21 -1.39
N ILE A 67 7.65 6.14 -2.22
CA ILE A 67 7.56 6.43 -3.66
C ILE A 67 6.46 5.61 -4.34
N GLU A 68 6.33 4.33 -4.01
CA GLU A 68 5.32 3.44 -4.59
C GLU A 68 3.91 3.94 -4.30
N LEU A 69 3.67 4.37 -3.06
CA LEU A 69 2.38 4.92 -2.64
C LEU A 69 2.11 6.27 -3.31
N ALA A 70 3.10 7.17 -3.32
CA ALA A 70 2.98 8.46 -4.00
C ALA A 70 2.69 8.29 -5.50
N ASN A 71 3.38 7.35 -6.17
CA ASN A 71 3.14 7.01 -7.56
C ASN A 71 1.75 6.44 -7.80
N MET A 72 1.27 5.58 -6.91
CA MET A 72 -0.09 5.04 -6.99
C MET A 72 -1.14 6.14 -6.83
N LEU A 73 -0.98 7.03 -5.85
CA LEU A 73 -1.89 8.16 -5.63
C LEU A 73 -1.88 9.18 -6.77
N HIS A 74 -0.73 9.35 -7.44
CA HIS A 74 -0.58 10.22 -8.60
C HIS A 74 -0.84 9.52 -9.94
N SER A 75 -1.27 8.26 -9.93
CA SER A 75 -1.50 7.51 -11.16
C SER A 75 -2.62 8.13 -11.98
N THR A 76 -2.47 8.08 -13.30
CA THR A 76 -3.51 8.55 -14.22
C THR A 76 -4.71 7.61 -14.22
N SER A 77 -5.90 8.15 -14.46
CA SER A 77 -7.09 7.33 -14.67
C SER A 77 -6.84 6.27 -15.74
N ARG A 78 -7.34 5.06 -15.52
CA ARG A 78 -7.30 3.96 -16.52
C ARG A 78 -8.01 4.34 -17.81
N LEU A 79 -8.92 5.31 -17.75
CA LEU A 79 -9.64 5.83 -18.92
C LEU A 79 -8.77 6.68 -19.86
N MET A 80 -7.54 7.04 -19.47
CA MET A 80 -6.64 7.81 -20.34
C MET A 80 -6.08 6.97 -21.51
N THR A 81 -6.08 5.64 -21.40
CA THR A 81 -5.63 4.74 -22.46
C THR A 81 -6.76 4.29 -23.39
N ASP A 82 -8.01 4.46 -22.98
CA ASP A 82 -9.19 3.98 -23.70
C ASP A 82 -9.98 5.16 -24.26
N ASN A 83 -10.27 5.12 -25.56
CA ASN A 83 -11.21 6.06 -26.17
C ASN A 83 -12.64 5.63 -25.79
N VAL A 84 -13.17 6.21 -24.72
CA VAL A 84 -14.56 6.00 -24.33
C VAL A 84 -15.49 6.70 -25.32
N ASP A 85 -16.28 5.93 -26.06
CA ASP A 85 -17.32 6.47 -26.96
C ASP A 85 -18.51 6.98 -26.15
N LEU A 86 -18.60 8.30 -26.01
CA LEU A 86 -19.67 8.97 -25.27
C LEU A 86 -21.03 8.92 -25.97
N SER A 87 -21.09 8.50 -27.23
CA SER A 87 -22.37 8.32 -27.95
C SER A 87 -23.08 7.01 -27.59
N LYS A 88 -22.34 6.05 -27.04
CA LYS A 88 -22.86 4.74 -26.62
C LYS A 88 -23.21 4.77 -25.13
N ILE A 89 -24.50 4.88 -24.83
CA ILE A 89 -25.01 4.82 -23.45
C ILE A 89 -25.24 3.36 -23.06
N ASP A 90 -24.38 2.80 -22.21
CA ASP A 90 -24.57 1.43 -21.70
C ASP A 90 -25.69 1.35 -20.65
N TYR A 91 -25.81 2.38 -19.81
CA TYR A 91 -26.82 2.46 -18.75
C TYR A 91 -27.46 3.83 -18.71
N ASP A 92 -28.77 3.87 -18.90
CA ASP A 92 -29.58 5.07 -18.79
C ASP A 92 -30.48 4.97 -17.56
N VAL A 93 -30.17 5.74 -16.53
CA VAL A 93 -30.82 5.71 -15.20
C VAL A 93 -31.12 7.12 -14.72
N ASP A 94 -32.16 7.27 -13.91
CA ASP A 94 -32.52 8.58 -13.33
C ASP A 94 -31.57 8.97 -12.19
N VAL A 95 -31.09 7.99 -11.43
CA VAL A 95 -30.20 8.17 -10.28
C VAL A 95 -29.07 7.14 -10.31
N LEU A 96 -27.82 7.60 -10.29
CA LEU A 96 -26.63 6.77 -10.13
C LEU A 96 -26.10 6.87 -8.69
N VAL A 97 -26.12 5.76 -7.96
CA VAL A 97 -25.56 5.66 -6.60
C VAL A 97 -24.19 4.98 -6.65
N ILE A 98 -23.14 5.67 -6.22
CA ILE A 98 -21.77 5.14 -6.15
C ILE A 98 -21.41 4.87 -4.69
N GLY A 99 -21.27 3.59 -4.35
CA GLY A 99 -20.92 3.11 -3.00
C GLY A 99 -22.09 2.45 -2.26
N GLY A 100 -21.87 1.25 -1.73
CA GLY A 100 -22.89 0.39 -1.09
C GLY A 100 -22.89 0.43 0.44
N GLY A 101 -22.42 1.53 1.06
CA GLY A 101 -22.52 1.72 2.51
C GLY A 101 -23.94 2.02 2.99
N GLY A 102 -24.13 2.34 4.27
CA GLY A 102 -25.46 2.64 4.83
C GLY A 102 -26.18 3.77 4.09
N ALA A 103 -25.49 4.89 3.86
CA ALA A 103 -26.05 6.02 3.12
C ALA A 103 -26.40 5.68 1.67
N GLY A 104 -25.53 4.93 0.97
CA GLY A 104 -25.77 4.52 -0.41
C GLY A 104 -26.95 3.55 -0.53
N SER A 105 -27.05 2.60 0.40
CA SER A 105 -28.14 1.63 0.45
C SER A 105 -29.49 2.31 0.74
N SER A 106 -29.53 3.21 1.73
CA SER A 106 -30.73 4.02 2.01
C SER A 106 -31.12 4.89 0.82
N CYS A 107 -30.16 5.57 0.17
CA CYS A 107 -30.42 6.35 -1.03
C CYS A 107 -31.00 5.49 -2.17
N ALA A 108 -30.46 4.30 -2.41
CA ALA A 108 -30.96 3.40 -3.45
C ALA A 108 -32.40 2.91 -3.17
N ILE A 109 -32.75 2.67 -1.90
CA ILE A 109 -34.11 2.30 -1.49
C ILE A 109 -35.07 3.47 -1.69
N GLU A 110 -34.70 4.67 -1.27
CA GLU A 110 -35.55 5.85 -1.44
C GLU A 110 -35.74 6.21 -2.92
N ALA A 111 -34.69 6.12 -3.73
CA ALA A 111 -34.80 6.29 -5.18
C ALA A 111 -35.75 5.25 -5.80
N HIS A 112 -35.72 4.00 -5.31
CA HIS A 112 -36.66 2.97 -5.74
C HIS A 112 -38.11 3.30 -5.34
N ASN A 113 -38.33 3.71 -4.08
CA ASN A 113 -39.65 4.12 -3.58
C ASN A 113 -40.20 5.31 -4.38
N GLY A 114 -39.32 6.24 -4.75
CA GLY A 114 -39.60 7.37 -5.64
C GLY A 114 -39.80 6.99 -7.12
N ARG A 115 -39.77 5.70 -7.46
CA ARG A 115 -39.94 5.16 -8.82
C ARG A 115 -38.91 5.65 -9.83
N CYS A 116 -37.71 6.01 -9.36
CA CYS A 116 -36.61 6.32 -10.26
C CYS A 116 -36.25 5.09 -11.10
N LYS A 117 -35.96 5.30 -12.39
CA LYS A 117 -35.44 4.29 -13.30
C LYS A 117 -34.11 3.78 -12.76
N ARG A 118 -34.06 2.47 -12.50
CA ARG A 118 -32.86 1.75 -12.06
C ARG A 118 -32.44 0.79 -13.16
N HIS A 119 -31.16 0.47 -13.18
CA HIS A 119 -30.65 -0.62 -14.00
C HIS A 119 -30.34 -1.82 -13.10
N ASP A 120 -31.13 -2.90 -13.23
CA ASP A 120 -30.95 -4.13 -12.45
C ASP A 120 -29.94 -5.05 -13.16
N ARG A 121 -28.73 -5.12 -12.60
CA ARG A 121 -27.60 -5.87 -13.20
C ARG A 121 -27.71 -7.40 -13.10
N TYR A 122 -28.82 -7.95 -12.60
CA TYR A 122 -28.98 -9.39 -12.31
C TYR A 122 -29.04 -10.32 -13.55
N GLN A 123 -28.80 -9.82 -14.76
CA GLN A 123 -28.70 -10.63 -15.97
C GLN A 123 -27.32 -10.61 -16.66
N ALA A 124 -26.28 -10.03 -16.05
CA ALA A 124 -24.94 -10.09 -16.63
C ALA A 124 -24.15 -11.29 -16.07
N PRO A 125 -23.52 -12.14 -16.92
CA PRO A 125 -22.59 -13.15 -16.45
C PRO A 125 -21.40 -12.45 -15.78
N TYR A 126 -20.98 -13.03 -14.65
CA TYR A 126 -19.87 -12.59 -13.81
C TYR A 126 -18.65 -12.13 -14.64
N TRP A 127 -18.07 -11.00 -14.23
CA TRP A 127 -16.71 -10.58 -14.60
C TRP A 127 -15.70 -11.23 -13.66
#